data_AF-A0AAN6Y938-F1
#
_entry.id   AF-A0AAN6Y938-F1
#
_cell.length_a   1.000
_cell.length_b   1.000
_cell.length_c   1.000
_cell.angle_alpha   90.00
_cell.angle_beta   90.00
_cell.angle_gamma   90.00
#
_symmetry.space_group_name_H-M   'P 1'
#
loop_
_entity.id
_entity.type
_entity.pdbx_description
1 polymer ?
#
loop_
_entity_poly.entity_id
_entity_poly.type
_entity_poly.pdbx_seq_one_letter_code
_entity_poly.pdbx_strand_id
1 'polypeptide(L)'
;MATSQESPKPGAMPMMIYGTAWKKDKTAELVYEAIKAGFRGVDSGVGEHYNEPGVGDGLGRAFDEGLVKRKDLWIQTKISSLDDGRFPDRDMKARWPHLEPRIGRIIASVLESLDDLFPSSSSSSSSPSEENQESSYIDSLLLHETHAYQPADILTMIDILKHLSLLPQRIRSLGVCNTTQSQLKSLEKAGIIPFVVQNPFSMYGADEFDAPVRKWCRSKNHTPINNTSSRPDQNPEILLLQCTTNSDNNNNNNNNNNNQKHHNAAVAYQAFHTLTSNKPIWANAPYTERLSSLINVPRPVVWYSLLISAGIVVLNGTSTPRHMKGDIDGLKSVWRWRDSDDKNREIWDRCRRVFLDAIDVDNTDEEEEETA
;
A
#
# COMPACT_ATOMS: atom_id res chain seq x y z
N MET A 1 -2.89 -22.20 31.80
CA MET A 1 -1.86 -21.38 31.12
C MET A 1 -2.25 -21.35 29.65
N ALA A 2 -2.91 -20.27 29.20
CA ALA A 2 -3.21 -20.06 27.79
C ALA A 2 -1.95 -19.45 27.18
N THR A 3 -1.28 -20.20 26.30
CA THR A 3 -0.18 -19.69 25.49
C THR A 3 -0.75 -18.65 24.55
N SER A 4 -0.42 -17.38 24.80
CA SER A 4 -0.64 -16.28 23.86
C SER A 4 0.12 -16.59 22.58
N GLN A 5 -0.58 -17.07 21.55
CA GLN A 5 -0.05 -17.09 20.19
C GLN A 5 0.15 -15.63 19.78
N GLU A 6 1.41 -15.20 19.71
CA GLU A 6 1.76 -13.92 19.10
C GLU A 6 1.24 -13.90 17.66
N SER A 7 0.55 -12.82 17.30
CA SER A 7 0.13 -12.59 15.93
C SER A 7 1.34 -12.62 14.99
N PRO A 8 1.28 -13.33 13.84
CA PRO A 8 2.37 -13.29 12.87
C PRO A 8 2.60 -11.84 12.44
N LYS A 9 3.83 -11.36 12.62
CA LYS A 9 4.23 -10.00 12.24
C LYS A 9 3.96 -9.80 10.74
N PRO A 10 3.43 -8.62 10.32
CA PRO A 10 3.26 -8.32 8.91
C PRO A 10 4.56 -8.52 8.13
N GLY A 11 4.44 -9.10 6.94
CA GLY A 11 5.54 -9.07 5.97
C GLY A 11 5.88 -7.62 5.68
N ALA A 12 7.16 -7.36 5.44
CA ALA A 12 7.61 -6.03 5.05
C ALA A 12 6.97 -5.58 3.73
N MET A 13 6.43 -4.36 3.68
CA MET A 13 5.88 -3.81 2.44
C MET A 13 7.02 -3.44 1.47
N PRO A 14 7.00 -3.95 0.22
CA PRO A 14 7.96 -3.56 -0.80
C PRO A 14 7.68 -2.16 -1.35
N MET A 15 8.76 -1.42 -1.63
CA MET A 15 8.65 -0.06 -2.20
C MET A 15 8.23 -0.04 -3.66
N MET A 16 8.15 -1.20 -4.31
CA MET A 16 7.54 -1.36 -5.64
C MET A 16 6.58 -2.56 -5.61
N ILE A 17 5.31 -2.29 -5.90
CA ILE A 17 4.21 -3.26 -5.86
C ILE A 17 3.66 -3.44 -7.29
N TYR A 18 3.37 -4.67 -7.67
CA TYR A 18 2.79 -4.99 -8.97
C TYR A 18 1.28 -4.71 -8.98
N GLY A 19 0.82 -3.83 -9.87
CA GLY A 19 -0.60 -3.47 -10.00
C GLY A 19 -1.33 -4.28 -11.07
N THR A 20 -2.43 -4.92 -10.69
CA THR A 20 -3.19 -5.85 -11.55
C THR A 20 -4.38 -5.21 -12.27
N ALA A 21 -4.63 -3.91 -12.07
CA ALA A 21 -5.66 -3.19 -12.80
C ALA A 21 -5.43 -3.28 -14.33
N TRP A 22 -6.54 -3.45 -15.05
CA TRP A 22 -6.62 -3.49 -16.52
C TRP A 22 -5.90 -4.68 -17.18
N LYS A 23 -5.57 -5.73 -16.43
CA LYS A 23 -4.89 -6.93 -16.97
C LYS A 23 -5.84 -7.98 -17.53
N LYS A 24 -7.11 -7.96 -17.12
CA LYS A 24 -8.20 -8.81 -17.64
C LYS A 24 -7.86 -10.31 -17.61
N ASP A 25 -7.97 -10.98 -18.75
CA ASP A 25 -7.67 -12.40 -18.96
C ASP A 25 -6.18 -12.75 -18.81
N LYS A 26 -5.29 -11.77 -18.91
CA LYS A 26 -3.84 -11.96 -18.75
C LYS A 26 -3.37 -11.89 -17.30
N THR A 27 -4.27 -11.68 -16.34
CA THR A 27 -3.92 -11.42 -14.94
C THR A 27 -3.07 -12.54 -14.35
N ALA A 28 -3.47 -13.81 -14.49
CA ALA A 28 -2.74 -14.94 -13.93
C ALA A 28 -1.29 -15.04 -14.44
N GLU A 29 -1.12 -15.00 -15.76
CA GLU A 29 0.21 -15.07 -16.38
C GLU A 29 1.09 -13.89 -15.98
N LEU A 30 0.53 -12.68 -15.92
CA LEU A 30 1.29 -11.49 -15.58
C LEU A 30 1.65 -11.41 -14.10
N VAL A 31 0.80 -11.89 -13.18
CA VAL A 31 1.14 -12.01 -11.76
C VAL A 31 2.29 -13.00 -11.58
N TYR A 32 2.20 -14.17 -12.21
CA TYR A 32 3.27 -15.18 -12.15
C TYR A 32 4.60 -14.62 -12.69
N GLU A 33 4.60 -13.99 -13.86
CA GLU A 33 5.81 -13.41 -14.46
C GLU A 33 6.36 -12.24 -13.63
N ALA A 34 5.52 -11.45 -12.97
CA ALA A 34 5.98 -10.40 -12.06
C ALA A 34 6.71 -10.99 -10.85
N ILE A 35 6.17 -12.04 -10.22
CA ILE A 35 6.81 -12.71 -9.07
C ILE A 35 8.16 -13.31 -9.48
N LYS A 36 8.19 -13.97 -10.64
CA LYS A 36 9.41 -14.54 -11.25
C LYS A 36 10.45 -13.46 -11.59
N ALA A 37 10.02 -12.28 -12.02
CA ALA A 37 10.88 -11.12 -12.26
C ALA A 37 11.45 -10.52 -10.97
N GLY A 38 10.87 -10.83 -9.80
CA GLY A 38 11.36 -10.41 -8.49
C GLY A 38 10.42 -9.48 -7.72
N PHE A 39 9.19 -9.22 -8.21
CA PHE A 39 8.19 -8.52 -7.41
C PHE A 39 7.84 -9.33 -6.17
N ARG A 40 7.66 -8.64 -5.05
CA ARG A 40 7.23 -9.22 -3.76
C ARG A 40 5.96 -8.57 -3.21
N GLY A 41 5.33 -7.70 -4.00
CA GLY A 41 4.06 -7.10 -3.67
C GLY A 41 3.10 -7.21 -4.85
N VAL A 42 1.85 -7.56 -4.58
CA VAL A 42 0.75 -7.59 -5.57
C VAL A 42 -0.41 -6.77 -5.03
N ASP A 43 -0.91 -5.84 -5.83
CA ASP A 43 -2.05 -4.99 -5.54
C ASP A 43 -3.18 -5.28 -6.54
N SER A 44 -4.32 -5.69 -5.99
CA SER A 44 -5.55 -6.05 -6.69
C SER A 44 -6.73 -5.19 -6.22
N GLY A 45 -7.94 -5.55 -6.59
CA GLY A 45 -9.17 -4.91 -6.13
C GLY A 45 -10.40 -5.68 -6.59
N VAL A 46 -11.56 -5.28 -6.07
CA VAL A 46 -12.87 -5.76 -6.52
C VAL A 46 -13.43 -4.80 -7.57
N GLY A 47 -14.01 -5.35 -8.64
CA GLY A 47 -14.70 -4.59 -9.70
C GLY A 47 -14.14 -4.85 -11.11
N GLU A 48 -14.73 -4.18 -12.10
CA GLU A 48 -14.53 -4.48 -13.54
C GLU A 48 -13.10 -4.33 -14.07
N HIS A 49 -12.24 -3.59 -13.36
CA HIS A 49 -10.84 -3.39 -13.76
C HIS A 49 -9.90 -4.51 -13.25
N TYR A 50 -10.39 -5.36 -12.37
CA TYR A 50 -9.61 -6.34 -11.64
C TYR A 50 -10.11 -7.76 -11.89
N ASN A 51 -9.28 -8.74 -11.58
CA ASN A 51 -9.58 -10.16 -11.71
C ASN A 51 -8.89 -10.91 -10.57
N GLU A 52 -9.48 -10.87 -9.38
CA GLU A 52 -8.92 -11.53 -8.18
C GLU A 52 -8.73 -13.05 -8.35
N PRO A 53 -9.67 -13.81 -8.96
CA PRO A 53 -9.43 -15.23 -9.26
C PRO A 53 -8.17 -15.45 -10.09
N GLY A 54 -7.97 -14.62 -11.13
CA GLY A 54 -6.75 -14.66 -11.93
C GLY A 54 -5.48 -14.32 -11.13
N VAL A 55 -5.58 -13.42 -10.14
CA VAL A 55 -4.46 -13.18 -9.21
C VAL A 55 -4.17 -14.44 -8.39
N GLY A 56 -5.20 -15.08 -7.85
CA GLY A 56 -5.09 -16.34 -7.11
C GLY A 56 -4.42 -17.45 -7.92
N ASP A 57 -4.82 -17.63 -9.19
CA ASP A 57 -4.19 -18.61 -10.09
C ASP A 57 -2.69 -18.33 -10.30
N GLY A 58 -2.32 -17.07 -10.51
CA GLY A 58 -0.92 -16.66 -10.67
C GLY A 58 -0.09 -16.85 -9.41
N LEU A 59 -0.67 -16.55 -8.24
CA LEU A 59 -0.05 -16.79 -6.93
C LEU A 59 0.12 -18.29 -6.67
N GLY A 60 -0.93 -19.09 -6.89
CA GLY A 60 -0.93 -20.54 -6.71
C GLY A 60 0.19 -21.20 -7.52
N ARG A 61 0.31 -20.86 -8.81
CA ARG A 61 1.40 -21.36 -9.65
C ARG A 61 2.78 -20.97 -9.11
N ALA A 62 2.97 -19.74 -8.62
CA ALA A 62 4.24 -19.32 -8.07
C ALA A 62 4.60 -20.04 -6.75
N PHE A 63 3.59 -20.40 -5.94
CA PHE A 63 3.75 -21.20 -4.74
C PHE A 63 4.08 -22.67 -5.07
N ASP A 64 3.34 -23.27 -6.01
CA ASP A 64 3.52 -24.67 -6.44
C ASP A 64 4.91 -24.92 -7.05
N GLU A 65 5.41 -23.95 -7.83
CA GLU A 65 6.78 -23.99 -8.37
C GLU A 65 7.86 -23.62 -7.34
N GLY A 66 7.47 -23.26 -6.11
CA GLY A 66 8.39 -22.92 -5.02
C GLY A 66 9.16 -21.60 -5.24
N LEU A 67 8.66 -20.69 -6.09
CA LEU A 67 9.31 -19.40 -6.36
C LEU A 67 9.32 -18.49 -5.12
N VAL A 68 8.26 -18.58 -4.32
CA VAL A 68 8.02 -17.81 -3.09
C VAL A 68 7.09 -18.60 -2.16
N LYS A 69 7.08 -18.26 -0.87
CA LYS A 69 6.06 -18.69 0.09
C LYS A 69 5.06 -17.56 0.33
N ARG A 70 3.87 -17.84 0.88
CA ARG A 70 2.90 -16.80 1.26
C ARG A 70 3.55 -15.68 2.05
N LYS A 71 4.36 -16.01 3.06
CA LYS A 71 5.04 -15.03 3.94
C LYS A 71 6.06 -14.12 3.25
N ASP A 72 6.48 -14.47 2.03
CA ASP A 72 7.45 -13.70 1.25
C ASP A 72 6.75 -12.62 0.39
N LEU A 73 5.42 -12.61 0.35
CA LEU A 73 4.63 -11.68 -0.46
C LEU A 73 3.82 -10.72 0.41
N TRP A 74 3.74 -9.48 -0.05
CA TRP A 74 2.76 -8.48 0.35
C TRP A 74 1.55 -8.54 -0.59
N ILE A 75 0.41 -9.01 -0.12
CA ILE A 75 -0.83 -9.06 -0.91
C ILE A 75 -1.80 -7.99 -0.44
N GLN A 76 -2.16 -7.09 -1.35
CA GLN A 76 -3.09 -5.99 -1.10
C GLN A 76 -4.30 -6.10 -2.03
N THR A 77 -5.49 -5.84 -1.48
CA THR A 77 -6.70 -5.69 -2.28
C THR A 77 -7.50 -4.45 -1.85
N LYS A 78 -8.50 -4.09 -2.63
CA LYS A 78 -9.32 -2.90 -2.42
C LYS A 78 -10.78 -3.25 -2.63
N ILE A 79 -11.63 -2.70 -1.79
CA ILE A 79 -13.07 -2.87 -1.87
C ILE A 79 -13.75 -1.52 -2.06
N SER A 80 -14.80 -1.50 -2.88
CA SER A 80 -15.74 -0.38 -2.86
C SER A 80 -16.55 -0.46 -1.58
N SER A 81 -16.74 0.69 -0.94
CA SER A 81 -17.65 0.82 0.19
C SER A 81 -18.85 1.72 -0.16
N LEU A 82 -18.96 2.12 -1.43
CA LEU A 82 -20.09 2.83 -2.01
C LEU A 82 -21.15 1.83 -2.46
N ASP A 83 -22.41 2.14 -2.22
CA ASP A 83 -23.57 1.35 -2.65
C ASP A 83 -23.82 1.54 -4.16
N ASP A 84 -22.86 1.13 -4.97
CA ASP A 84 -22.77 1.40 -6.40
C ASP A 84 -23.27 0.24 -7.28
N GLY A 85 -23.96 -0.74 -6.68
CA GLY A 85 -24.47 -1.93 -7.35
C GLY A 85 -23.43 -2.99 -7.68
N ARG A 86 -22.15 -2.80 -7.28
CA ARG A 86 -21.09 -3.82 -7.45
C ARG A 86 -21.11 -4.92 -6.37
N PHE A 87 -22.04 -4.87 -5.43
CA PHE A 87 -22.20 -5.90 -4.41
C PHE A 87 -23.06 -7.07 -4.91
N PRO A 88 -22.64 -8.33 -4.71
CA PRO A 88 -23.51 -9.47 -4.97
C PRO A 88 -24.71 -9.44 -4.01
N ASP A 89 -25.92 -9.45 -4.58
CA ASP A 89 -27.18 -9.53 -3.82
C ASP A 89 -27.32 -10.95 -3.24
N ARG A 90 -26.76 -11.17 -2.05
CA ARG A 90 -26.94 -12.40 -1.27
C ARG A 90 -27.64 -12.07 0.05
N ASP A 91 -28.41 -13.01 0.56
CA ASP A 91 -29.28 -12.87 1.74
C ASP A 91 -28.46 -12.63 3.05
N MET A 92 -28.01 -11.38 3.18
CA MET A 92 -27.18 -10.87 4.27
C MET A 92 -27.88 -10.90 5.62
N LYS A 93 -29.20 -10.71 5.61
CA LYS A 93 -30.04 -10.73 6.82
C LYS A 93 -30.07 -12.08 7.49
N ALA A 94 -30.01 -13.17 6.72
CA ALA A 94 -30.02 -14.52 7.28
C ALA A 94 -28.73 -14.86 8.05
N ARG A 95 -27.59 -14.28 7.66
CA ARG A 95 -26.28 -14.64 8.18
C ARG A 95 -25.76 -13.68 9.26
N TRP A 96 -26.08 -12.38 9.16
CA TRP A 96 -25.75 -11.35 10.17
C TRP A 96 -26.91 -10.35 10.37
N PRO A 97 -27.97 -10.71 11.11
CA PRO A 97 -29.19 -9.91 11.23
C PRO A 97 -29.01 -8.58 12.00
N HIS A 98 -27.90 -8.38 12.70
CA HIS A 98 -27.64 -7.22 13.55
C HIS A 98 -26.65 -6.22 12.94
N LEU A 99 -25.98 -6.55 11.83
CA LEU A 99 -25.09 -5.61 11.15
C LEU A 99 -25.89 -4.71 10.22
N GLU A 100 -25.46 -3.46 10.08
CA GLU A 100 -25.93 -2.60 9.00
C GLU A 100 -25.63 -3.32 7.66
N PRO A 101 -26.60 -3.39 6.72
CA PRO A 101 -26.47 -4.22 5.53
C PRO A 101 -25.24 -3.93 4.66
N ARG A 102 -24.71 -2.70 4.65
CA ARG A 102 -23.50 -2.34 3.89
C ARG A 102 -22.24 -2.87 4.57
N ILE A 103 -22.12 -2.77 5.90
CA ILE A 103 -20.98 -3.35 6.65
C ILE A 103 -20.94 -4.87 6.44
N GLY A 104 -22.11 -5.52 6.48
CA GLY A 104 -22.22 -6.94 6.17
C GLY A 104 -21.69 -7.26 4.76
N ARG A 105 -22.08 -6.47 3.76
CA ARG A 105 -21.70 -6.68 2.35
C ARG A 105 -20.20 -6.53 2.15
N ILE A 106 -19.60 -5.56 2.83
CA ILE A 106 -18.16 -5.34 2.86
C ILE A 106 -17.44 -6.55 3.45
N ILE A 107 -17.88 -7.07 4.59
CA ILE A 107 -17.28 -8.27 5.19
C ILE A 107 -17.41 -9.47 4.24
N ALA A 108 -18.56 -9.64 3.59
CA ALA A 108 -18.75 -10.71 2.62
C ALA A 108 -17.80 -10.59 1.42
N SER A 109 -17.64 -9.39 0.87
CA SER A 109 -16.69 -9.10 -0.22
C SER A 109 -15.25 -9.37 0.20
N VAL A 110 -14.87 -9.04 1.43
CA VAL A 110 -13.54 -9.34 1.97
C VAL A 110 -13.28 -10.85 2.06
N LEU A 111 -14.29 -11.63 2.49
CA LEU A 111 -14.18 -13.08 2.55
C LEU A 111 -14.08 -13.69 1.15
N GLU A 112 -14.80 -13.16 0.17
CA GLU A 112 -14.71 -13.58 -1.23
C GLU A 112 -13.32 -13.27 -1.81
N SER A 113 -12.75 -12.08 -1.57
CA SER A 113 -11.37 -11.79 -1.96
C SER A 113 -10.36 -12.75 -1.34
N LEU A 114 -10.56 -13.19 -0.09
CA LEU A 114 -9.69 -14.21 0.53
C LEU A 114 -9.76 -15.56 -0.21
N ASP A 115 -10.97 -15.98 -0.61
CA ASP A 115 -11.19 -17.23 -1.34
C ASP A 115 -10.64 -17.13 -2.78
N ASP A 116 -10.83 -15.99 -3.45
CA ASP A 116 -10.35 -15.74 -4.81
C ASP A 116 -8.82 -15.63 -4.90
N LEU A 117 -8.18 -14.97 -3.92
CA LEU A 117 -6.72 -14.81 -3.88
C LEU A 117 -5.99 -16.05 -3.38
N PHE A 118 -6.67 -16.87 -2.56
CA PHE A 118 -6.10 -18.08 -1.96
C PHE A 118 -7.09 -19.24 -2.07
N PRO A 119 -7.41 -19.69 -3.30
CA PRO A 119 -8.36 -20.78 -3.48
C PRO A 119 -7.86 -22.02 -2.75
N SER A 120 -8.74 -22.64 -1.96
CA SER A 120 -8.42 -23.92 -1.33
C SER A 120 -8.14 -24.92 -2.43
N SER A 121 -6.88 -25.35 -2.57
CA SER A 121 -6.49 -26.33 -3.57
C SER A 121 -7.34 -27.58 -3.38
N SER A 122 -8.22 -27.84 -4.34
CA SER A 122 -9.01 -29.06 -4.42
C SER A 122 -8.10 -30.23 -4.82
N SER A 123 -7.15 -30.61 -3.95
CA SER A 123 -6.33 -31.82 -4.09
C SER A 123 -5.51 -32.13 -2.84
N SER A 124 -6.16 -32.29 -1.69
CA SER A 124 -5.78 -33.35 -0.73
C SER A 124 -6.90 -33.58 0.27
N SER A 125 -7.47 -34.78 0.24
CA SER A 125 -8.52 -35.29 1.13
C SER A 125 -7.99 -35.61 2.53
N SER A 126 -7.28 -34.67 3.15
CA SER A 126 -6.83 -34.76 4.53
C SER A 126 -7.23 -33.48 5.25
N SER A 127 -7.79 -33.62 6.45
CA SER A 127 -8.21 -32.53 7.33
C SER A 127 -7.20 -31.38 7.32
N PRO A 128 -7.65 -30.11 7.34
CA PRO A 128 -6.74 -28.97 7.32
C PRO A 128 -5.82 -29.05 8.54
N SER A 129 -4.53 -29.25 8.31
CA SER A 129 -3.51 -29.07 9.35
C SER A 129 -3.48 -27.60 9.77
N GLU A 130 -3.07 -27.31 11.00
CA GLU A 130 -2.94 -25.93 11.50
C GLU A 130 -2.00 -25.08 10.63
N GLU A 131 -1.05 -25.69 9.90
CA GLU A 131 -0.21 -25.02 8.90
C GLU A 131 -0.99 -24.44 7.70
N ASN A 132 -2.10 -25.06 7.29
CA ASN A 132 -2.93 -24.58 6.17
C ASN A 132 -3.77 -23.33 6.53
N GLN A 133 -3.87 -22.97 7.82
CA GLN A 133 -4.57 -21.74 8.23
C GLN A 133 -3.66 -20.51 8.24
N GLU A 134 -2.33 -20.69 8.30
CA GLU A 134 -1.35 -19.60 8.22
C GLU A 134 -1.12 -19.08 6.77
N SER A 135 -1.63 -19.77 5.75
CA SER A 135 -1.35 -19.46 4.34
C SER A 135 -2.33 -18.48 3.67
N SER A 136 -3.46 -18.14 4.30
CA SER A 136 -4.55 -17.38 3.65
C SER A 136 -4.90 -16.11 4.43
N TYR A 137 -4.05 -15.10 4.29
CA TYR A 137 -4.29 -13.75 4.82
C TYR A 137 -4.01 -12.70 3.74
N ILE A 138 -4.51 -11.49 3.93
CA ILE A 138 -4.26 -10.27 3.16
C ILE A 138 -3.37 -9.35 4.00
N ASP A 139 -2.29 -8.84 3.42
CA ASP A 139 -1.40 -7.92 4.15
C ASP A 139 -2.04 -6.54 4.28
N SER A 140 -2.78 -6.09 3.27
CA SER A 140 -3.47 -4.78 3.28
C SER A 140 -4.80 -4.79 2.55
N LEU A 141 -5.81 -4.18 3.17
CA LEU A 141 -7.12 -3.94 2.57
C LEU A 141 -7.38 -2.44 2.51
N LEU A 142 -7.65 -1.91 1.32
CA LEU A 142 -7.97 -0.49 1.12
C LEU A 142 -9.46 -0.27 0.84
N LEU A 143 -10.00 0.84 1.33
CA LEU A 143 -11.25 1.39 0.81
C LEU A 143 -10.95 2.17 -0.49
N HIS A 144 -11.55 1.78 -1.61
CA HIS A 144 -11.03 2.11 -2.95
C HIS A 144 -11.27 3.57 -3.42
N GLU A 145 -12.47 4.12 -3.25
CA GLU A 145 -12.90 5.39 -3.89
C GLU A 145 -13.33 6.43 -2.86
N THR A 146 -12.45 6.74 -1.90
CA THR A 146 -12.86 7.55 -0.73
C THR A 146 -13.16 9.02 -1.06
N HIS A 147 -12.60 9.60 -2.12
CA HIS A 147 -12.86 10.99 -2.56
C HIS A 147 -14.33 11.23 -2.95
N ALA A 148 -15.04 10.18 -3.38
CA ALA A 148 -16.46 10.29 -3.73
C ALA A 148 -17.37 10.39 -2.48
N TYR A 149 -16.81 10.16 -1.29
CA TYR A 149 -17.53 10.22 -0.02
C TYR A 149 -17.94 11.66 0.26
N GLN A 150 -19.23 11.87 0.43
CA GLN A 150 -19.73 13.13 0.97
C GLN A 150 -19.37 13.21 2.46
N PRO A 151 -19.39 14.40 3.08
CA PRO A 151 -19.11 14.53 4.52
C PRO A 151 -19.92 13.58 5.41
N ALA A 152 -21.16 13.27 5.01
CA ALA A 152 -22.03 12.31 5.69
C ALA A 152 -21.50 10.86 5.66
N ASP A 153 -20.75 10.49 4.62
CA ASP A 153 -20.22 9.13 4.44
C ASP A 153 -18.92 8.90 5.24
N ILE A 154 -18.30 9.95 5.79
CA ILE A 154 -17.06 9.83 6.60
C ILE A 154 -17.31 9.00 7.86
N LEU A 155 -18.47 9.15 8.50
CA LEU A 155 -18.85 8.32 9.66
C LEU A 155 -19.01 6.85 9.26
N THR A 156 -19.62 6.58 8.11
CA THR A 156 -19.73 5.24 7.53
C THR A 156 -18.34 4.65 7.27
N MET A 157 -17.42 5.42 6.69
CA MET A 157 -16.03 5.01 6.48
C MET A 157 -15.33 4.64 7.80
N ILE A 158 -15.50 5.45 8.84
CA ILE A 158 -14.97 5.20 10.19
C ILE A 158 -15.52 3.89 10.75
N ASP A 159 -16.83 3.68 10.66
CA ASP A 159 -17.48 2.47 11.17
C ASP A 159 -17.03 1.23 10.41
N ILE A 160 -16.92 1.30 9.08
CA ILE A 160 -16.40 0.19 8.26
C ILE A 160 -14.98 -0.18 8.70
N LEU A 161 -14.07 0.79 8.79
CA LEU A 161 -12.68 0.53 9.19
C LEU A 161 -12.59 -0.08 10.60
N LYS A 162 -13.42 0.39 11.54
CA LYS A 162 -13.52 -0.21 12.87
C LYS A 162 -13.96 -1.67 12.81
N HIS A 163 -15.02 -1.99 12.06
CA HIS A 163 -15.50 -3.37 11.95
C HIS A 163 -14.50 -4.29 11.24
N LEU A 164 -13.83 -3.81 10.18
CA LEU A 164 -12.78 -4.55 9.49
C LEU A 164 -11.60 -4.84 10.42
N SER A 165 -11.26 -3.93 11.35
CA SER A 165 -10.19 -4.14 12.33
C SER A 165 -10.50 -5.23 13.37
N LEU A 166 -11.77 -5.61 13.51
CA LEU A 166 -12.22 -6.69 14.40
C LEU A 166 -12.26 -8.05 13.72
N LEU A 167 -12.08 -8.11 12.39
CA LEU A 167 -11.99 -9.39 11.70
C LEU A 167 -10.77 -10.17 12.22
N PRO A 168 -10.86 -11.50 12.39
CA PRO A 168 -9.73 -12.32 12.82
C PRO A 168 -8.54 -12.11 11.86
N GLN A 169 -7.32 -12.50 12.28
CA GLN A 169 -5.99 -12.15 11.75
C GLN A 169 -5.68 -12.41 10.24
N ARG A 170 -6.71 -12.56 9.42
CA ARG A 170 -6.66 -12.65 7.96
C ARG A 170 -6.45 -11.31 7.27
N ILE A 171 -6.58 -10.16 7.95
CA ILE A 171 -6.17 -8.85 7.41
C ILE A 171 -5.18 -8.21 8.39
N ARG A 172 -4.02 -7.81 7.89
CA ARG A 172 -2.93 -7.29 8.75
C ARG A 172 -2.88 -5.77 8.84
N SER A 173 -3.32 -5.08 7.80
CA SER A 173 -3.36 -3.62 7.77
C SER A 173 -4.54 -3.11 6.96
N LEU A 174 -4.99 -1.91 7.31
CA LEU A 174 -6.09 -1.21 6.64
C LEU A 174 -5.57 0.10 6.06
N GLY A 175 -6.16 0.50 4.94
CA GLY A 175 -5.84 1.77 4.30
C GLY A 175 -6.98 2.36 3.52
N VAL A 176 -6.69 3.47 2.86
CA VAL A 176 -7.63 4.21 2.02
C VAL A 176 -6.99 4.50 0.68
N CYS A 177 -7.82 4.58 -0.36
CA CYS A 177 -7.41 4.88 -1.72
C CYS A 177 -8.27 6.01 -2.29
N ASN A 178 -7.65 6.80 -3.16
CA ASN A 178 -8.23 8.01 -3.74
C ASN A 178 -8.85 8.91 -2.66
N THR A 179 -8.08 9.36 -1.67
CA THR A 179 -8.57 10.14 -0.52
C THR A 179 -8.05 11.58 -0.56
N THR A 180 -8.70 12.48 0.18
CA THR A 180 -8.24 13.87 0.35
C THR A 180 -7.59 14.09 1.73
N GLN A 181 -6.79 15.15 1.86
CA GLN A 181 -6.21 15.51 3.15
C GLN A 181 -7.28 15.80 4.23
N SER A 182 -8.40 16.42 3.85
CA SER A 182 -9.51 16.71 4.78
C SER A 182 -10.14 15.43 5.33
N GLN A 183 -10.31 14.41 4.49
CA GLN A 183 -10.80 13.09 4.91
C GLN A 183 -9.82 12.40 5.87
N LEU A 184 -8.51 12.46 5.58
CA LEU A 184 -7.47 11.93 6.46
C LEU A 184 -7.44 12.64 7.83
N LYS A 185 -7.56 13.98 7.85
CA LYS A 185 -7.71 14.77 9.09
C LYS A 185 -8.97 14.36 9.86
N SER A 186 -10.06 14.02 9.17
CA SER A 186 -11.31 13.54 9.81
C SER A 186 -11.16 12.14 10.41
N LEU A 187 -10.49 11.21 9.72
CA LEU A 187 -10.13 9.89 10.26
C LEU A 187 -9.24 10.01 11.51
N GLU A 188 -8.24 10.88 11.45
CA GLU A 188 -7.34 11.16 12.58
C GLU A 188 -8.12 11.68 13.80
N LYS A 189 -9.04 12.65 13.60
CA LYS A 189 -9.91 13.15 14.68
C LYS A 189 -10.75 12.03 15.31
N ALA A 190 -11.10 11.00 14.54
CA ALA A 190 -11.82 9.82 15.01
C ALA A 190 -10.92 8.72 15.61
N GLY A 191 -9.61 8.96 15.73
CA GLY A 191 -8.64 8.02 16.29
C GLY A 191 -8.22 6.90 15.32
N ILE A 192 -8.47 7.06 14.02
CA ILE A 192 -8.10 6.10 12.97
C ILE A 192 -6.95 6.67 12.16
N ILE A 193 -5.82 5.95 12.15
CA ILE A 193 -4.67 6.24 11.28
C ILE A 193 -4.54 5.09 10.27
N PRO A 194 -4.87 5.28 8.98
CA PRO A 194 -4.68 4.25 7.97
C PRO A 194 -3.19 3.93 7.79
N PHE A 195 -2.85 2.66 7.59
CA PHE A 195 -1.46 2.26 7.30
C PHE A 195 -1.04 2.62 5.88
N VAL A 196 -1.96 2.51 4.93
CA VAL A 196 -1.72 2.84 3.51
C VAL A 196 -2.64 3.95 3.07
N VAL A 197 -2.07 4.96 2.43
CA VAL A 197 -2.80 5.94 1.63
C VAL A 197 -2.36 5.79 0.18
N GLN A 198 -3.25 5.29 -0.67
CA GLN A 198 -2.94 5.04 -2.07
C GLN A 198 -3.63 6.05 -2.99
N ASN A 199 -2.87 6.90 -3.68
CA ASN A 199 -3.43 8.00 -4.47
C ASN A 199 -2.74 8.15 -5.83
N PRO A 200 -3.38 8.86 -6.79
CA PRO A 200 -2.75 9.21 -8.04
C PRO A 200 -1.60 10.20 -7.81
N PHE A 201 -0.43 9.91 -8.36
CA PHE A 201 0.71 10.82 -8.35
C PHE A 201 0.85 11.47 -9.73
N SER A 202 0.44 12.73 -9.83
CA SER A 202 0.25 13.42 -11.11
C SER A 202 0.78 14.85 -11.05
N MET A 203 1.53 15.29 -12.07
CA MET A 203 1.90 16.70 -12.24
C MET A 203 0.70 17.60 -12.62
N TYR A 204 -0.45 16.99 -12.92
CA TYR A 204 -1.67 17.71 -13.29
C TYR A 204 -2.66 17.68 -12.14
N GLY A 205 -3.33 18.81 -11.91
CA GLY A 205 -4.37 18.97 -10.89
C GLY A 205 -4.06 20.15 -9.96
N ALA A 206 -5.00 20.47 -9.07
CA ALA A 206 -4.78 21.50 -8.04
C ALA A 206 -3.76 21.03 -6.98
N ASP A 207 -3.79 19.74 -6.65
CA ASP A 207 -2.85 19.10 -5.74
C ASP A 207 -1.76 18.38 -6.54
N GLU A 208 -0.87 19.14 -7.19
CA GLU A 208 0.25 18.57 -7.94
C GLU A 208 1.04 17.58 -7.07
N PHE A 209 1.29 16.40 -7.62
CA PHE A 209 1.94 15.27 -6.95
C PHE A 209 1.30 14.86 -5.63
N ASP A 210 0.03 15.22 -5.43
CA ASP A 210 -0.74 14.94 -4.21
C ASP A 210 -0.01 15.45 -2.95
N ALA A 211 0.65 16.61 -3.09
CA ALA A 211 1.53 17.17 -2.06
C ALA A 211 0.88 17.32 -0.68
N PRO A 212 -0.38 17.79 -0.53
CA PRO A 212 -1.03 17.91 0.77
C PRO A 212 -1.21 16.56 1.49
N VAL A 213 -1.59 15.52 0.76
CA VAL A 213 -1.75 14.16 1.31
C VAL A 213 -0.39 13.56 1.67
N ARG A 214 0.62 13.71 0.81
CA ARG A 214 1.99 13.26 1.11
C ARG A 214 2.56 13.96 2.35
N LYS A 215 2.35 15.27 2.49
CA LYS A 215 2.75 16.05 3.68
C LYS A 215 2.05 15.53 4.94
N TRP A 216 0.77 15.20 4.86
CA TRP A 216 0.04 14.60 5.98
C TRP A 216 0.62 13.22 6.35
N CYS A 217 0.86 12.34 5.37
CA CYS A 217 1.46 11.01 5.62
C CYS A 217 2.83 11.13 6.31
N ARG A 218 3.69 12.04 5.84
CA ARG A 218 4.99 12.32 6.47
C ARG A 218 4.86 12.83 7.90
N SER A 219 3.83 13.64 8.19
CA SER A 219 3.60 14.12 9.56
C SER A 219 3.25 12.99 10.53
N LYS A 220 2.69 11.87 10.07
CA LYS A 220 2.43 10.72 10.97
C LYS A 220 3.68 9.89 11.29
N ASN A 221 4.72 10.06 10.49
CA ASN A 221 5.96 9.30 10.59
C ASN A 221 6.99 9.96 11.51
N HIS A 222 6.57 10.73 12.54
CA HIS A 222 7.41 11.54 13.44
C HIS A 222 8.50 10.74 14.18
N THR A 223 9.54 10.37 13.45
CA THR A 223 10.92 10.37 13.90
C THR A 223 11.65 11.19 12.85
N PRO A 224 12.14 12.40 13.19
CA PRO A 224 13.05 13.11 12.30
C PRO A 224 14.22 12.18 12.00
N ILE A 225 14.52 11.93 10.73
CA ILE A 225 15.80 11.32 10.33
C ILE A 225 16.88 12.40 10.54
N ASN A 226 17.11 12.75 11.81
CA ASN A 226 18.19 13.63 12.22
C ASN A 226 19.47 12.82 12.18
N ASN A 227 20.25 13.01 11.12
CA ASN A 227 21.71 13.04 11.14
C ASN A 227 22.47 11.91 11.90
N THR A 228 21.95 10.68 11.88
CA THR A 228 22.73 9.49 12.22
C THR A 228 22.82 8.60 10.99
N SER A 229 24.04 8.17 10.69
CA SER A 229 24.53 7.36 9.57
C SER A 229 23.93 5.94 9.49
N SER A 230 22.67 5.77 9.86
CA SER A 230 21.91 4.53 9.80
C SER A 230 20.48 4.89 9.40
N ARG A 231 20.26 5.06 8.10
CA ARG A 231 18.99 5.44 7.49
C ARG A 231 18.17 4.17 7.16
N PRO A 232 16.96 4.29 6.61
CA PRO A 232 16.21 3.19 5.97
C PRO A 232 16.91 2.61 4.73
N ASP A 233 18.21 2.84 4.58
CA ASP A 233 19.01 2.74 3.37
C ASP A 233 19.66 1.37 3.16
N GLN A 234 19.44 0.42 4.07
CA GLN A 234 20.01 -0.93 3.98
C GLN A 234 19.15 -1.96 3.25
N ASN A 235 17.90 -1.65 2.92
CA ASN A 235 17.14 -2.45 1.95
C ASN A 235 15.96 -1.62 1.40
N PRO A 236 15.97 -1.18 0.12
CA PRO A 236 14.87 -0.43 -0.49
C PRO A 236 13.58 -1.26 -0.66
N GLU A 237 13.51 -2.47 -0.10
CA GLU A 237 12.41 -3.42 -0.28
C GLU A 237 11.45 -3.49 0.91
N ILE A 238 11.59 -2.68 1.97
CA ILE A 238 10.86 -2.96 3.22
C ILE A 238 10.45 -1.69 4.00
N LEU A 239 9.15 -1.47 4.16
CA LEU A 239 8.55 -0.65 5.23
C LEU A 239 7.84 -1.58 6.25
N LEU A 240 7.96 -1.32 7.55
CA LEU A 240 7.34 -2.09 8.65
C LEU A 240 6.76 -1.14 9.70
N LEU A 241 5.45 -1.27 10.03
CA LEU A 241 4.84 -1.10 11.37
C LEU A 241 3.29 -1.21 11.30
N GLN A 242 2.62 -1.53 12.40
CA GLN A 242 1.20 -1.92 12.45
C GLN A 242 0.23 -0.71 12.53
N CYS A 243 -1.02 -0.89 12.10
CA CYS A 243 -2.12 0.01 12.44
C CYS A 243 -2.30 0.06 13.96
N THR A 244 -2.35 1.25 14.57
CA THR A 244 -2.83 1.41 15.95
C THR A 244 -4.22 2.01 15.89
N THR A 245 -5.20 1.33 16.49
CA THR A 245 -6.43 1.98 16.93
C THR A 245 -6.15 2.50 18.34
N ASN A 246 -6.29 3.80 18.56
CA ASN A 246 -6.29 4.35 19.93
C ASN A 246 -7.63 3.97 20.58
N SER A 247 -7.76 2.72 21.02
CA SER A 247 -8.91 2.26 21.79
C SER A 247 -8.44 1.65 23.11
N ASP A 248 -7.98 2.49 24.02
CA ASP A 248 -8.01 2.22 25.46
C ASP A 248 -8.40 3.51 26.19
N ASN A 249 -9.69 3.81 26.18
CA ASN A 249 -10.29 4.74 27.14
C ASN A 249 -11.61 4.17 27.63
N ASN A 250 -11.53 3.25 28.61
CA ASN A 250 -12.37 3.32 29.81
C ASN A 250 -11.91 2.37 30.94
N ASN A 251 -11.33 3.00 31.95
CA ASN A 251 -11.45 2.75 33.40
C ASN A 251 -11.29 1.32 33.96
N ASN A 252 -10.13 1.09 34.60
CA ASN A 252 -10.13 0.88 36.06
C ASN A 252 -8.78 1.27 36.70
N ASN A 253 -8.90 1.96 37.84
CA ASN A 253 -7.85 2.49 38.71
C ASN A 253 -6.64 1.56 38.95
N ASN A 254 -5.42 2.08 38.77
CA ASN A 254 -4.51 2.44 39.88
C ASN A 254 -3.10 2.76 39.36
N ASN A 255 -2.51 3.80 39.96
CA ASN A 255 -1.12 4.23 39.91
C ASN A 255 -0.10 3.19 39.40
N ASN A 256 0.64 3.54 38.36
CA ASN A 256 2.11 3.60 38.41
C ASN A 256 2.69 4.20 37.11
N ASN A 257 3.66 5.10 37.31
CA ASN A 257 4.53 5.64 36.29
C ASN A 257 5.08 4.53 35.38
N ASN A 258 4.62 4.50 34.13
CA ASN A 258 5.32 3.86 33.03
C ASN A 258 5.23 4.80 31.83
N ASN A 259 6.40 5.23 31.34
CA ASN A 259 6.55 5.87 30.04
C ASN A 259 5.91 4.96 28.98
N GLN A 260 4.63 5.24 28.65
CA GLN A 260 3.94 4.66 27.50
C GLN A 260 4.71 5.12 26.26
N LYS A 261 5.56 4.23 25.74
CA LYS A 261 6.17 4.40 24.42
C LYS A 261 5.02 4.36 23.42
N HIS A 262 4.56 5.52 22.98
CA HIS A 262 3.69 5.65 21.82
C HIS A 262 4.44 5.05 20.62
N HIS A 263 4.01 3.88 20.14
CA HIS A 263 4.45 3.37 18.86
C HIS A 263 3.82 4.26 17.77
N ASN A 264 4.58 5.24 17.27
CA ASN A 264 4.14 6.08 16.16
C ASN A 264 3.81 5.19 14.95
N ALA A 265 2.55 5.24 14.50
CA ALA A 265 2.09 4.50 13.33
C ALA A 265 2.74 5.11 12.08
N ALA A 266 3.53 4.32 11.35
CA ALA A 266 4.09 4.75 10.08
C ALA A 266 3.01 4.62 8.98
N VAL A 267 2.66 5.73 8.34
CA VAL A 267 1.77 5.77 7.18
C VAL A 267 2.60 5.68 5.89
N ALA A 268 2.27 4.68 5.07
CA ALA A 268 2.84 4.47 3.74
C ALA A 268 2.02 5.21 2.69
N TYR A 269 2.67 6.12 1.95
CA TYR A 269 2.08 6.73 0.77
C TYR A 269 2.39 5.89 -0.47
N GLN A 270 1.35 5.38 -1.14
CA GLN A 270 1.47 4.56 -2.34
C GLN A 270 0.96 5.31 -3.57
N ALA A 271 1.81 5.46 -4.57
CA ALA A 271 1.54 6.23 -5.78
C ALA A 271 1.20 5.32 -6.96
N PHE A 272 0.11 5.62 -7.66
CA PHE A 272 -0.16 5.11 -9.01
C PHE A 272 -0.14 6.24 -10.05
N HIS A 273 -0.22 5.90 -11.34
CA HIS A 273 0.00 6.84 -12.47
C HIS A 273 1.38 7.52 -12.51
N THR A 274 2.34 6.97 -11.76
CA THR A 274 3.71 7.51 -11.60
C THR A 274 4.44 7.73 -12.91
N LEU A 275 4.22 6.93 -13.96
CA LEU A 275 4.76 7.20 -15.30
C LEU A 275 3.79 7.97 -16.19
N THR A 276 2.56 7.49 -16.35
CA THR A 276 1.62 7.99 -17.36
C THR A 276 1.34 9.49 -17.20
N SER A 277 1.05 9.94 -15.98
CA SER A 277 0.77 11.35 -15.69
C SER A 277 2.03 12.21 -15.60
N ASN A 278 3.22 11.60 -15.59
CA ASN A 278 4.47 12.31 -15.30
C ASN A 278 5.47 12.34 -16.47
N LYS A 279 5.05 11.86 -17.65
CA LYS A 279 5.92 11.70 -18.83
C LYS A 279 6.70 12.96 -19.23
N PRO A 280 6.09 14.15 -19.31
CA PRO A 280 6.84 15.37 -19.62
C PRO A 280 8.03 15.64 -18.69
N ILE A 281 7.95 15.20 -17.42
CA ILE A 281 9.01 15.41 -16.43
C ILE A 281 10.04 14.30 -16.52
N TRP A 282 9.67 13.04 -16.25
CA TRP A 282 10.69 11.98 -16.18
C TRP A 282 11.39 11.74 -17.52
N ALA A 283 10.74 12.04 -18.64
CA ALA A 283 11.34 11.89 -19.96
C ALA A 283 12.31 13.01 -20.31
N ASN A 284 12.24 14.20 -19.70
CA ASN A 284 13.01 15.38 -20.13
C ASN A 284 13.82 16.07 -19.01
N ALA A 285 13.61 15.72 -17.75
CA ALA A 285 14.29 16.37 -16.64
C ALA A 285 15.82 16.13 -16.68
N PRO A 286 16.65 17.16 -16.47
CA PRO A 286 18.10 17.00 -16.49
C PRO A 286 18.62 15.99 -15.48
N TYR A 287 17.95 15.85 -14.33
CA TYR A 287 18.34 14.88 -13.30
C TYR A 287 18.03 13.43 -13.71
N THR A 288 16.95 13.16 -14.45
CA THR A 288 16.68 11.80 -14.95
C THR A 288 17.60 11.43 -16.09
N GLU A 289 17.90 12.36 -17.00
CA GLU A 289 18.89 12.18 -18.06
C GLU A 289 20.28 11.88 -17.51
N ARG A 290 20.76 12.70 -16.57
CA ARG A 290 22.10 12.56 -16.01
C ARG A 290 22.30 11.19 -15.34
N LEU A 291 21.37 10.79 -14.48
CA LEU A 291 21.45 9.51 -13.79
C LEU A 291 21.28 8.33 -14.75
N SER A 292 20.36 8.44 -15.72
CA SER A 292 20.14 7.40 -16.74
C SER A 292 21.42 7.10 -17.52
N SER A 293 22.14 8.15 -17.94
CA SER A 293 23.39 8.02 -18.69
C SER A 293 24.55 7.46 -17.84
N LEU A 294 24.67 7.89 -16.58
CA LEU A 294 25.76 7.43 -15.69
C LEU A 294 25.60 5.98 -15.25
N ILE A 295 24.35 5.55 -15.01
CA ILE A 295 24.02 4.22 -14.48
C ILE A 295 23.74 3.22 -15.62
N ASN A 296 23.45 3.71 -16.83
CA ASN A 296 23.02 2.93 -17.98
C ASN A 296 21.70 2.17 -17.72
N VAL A 297 20.70 2.88 -17.20
CA VAL A 297 19.32 2.37 -17.02
C VAL A 297 18.31 3.32 -17.66
N PRO A 298 17.10 2.85 -18.06
CA PRO A 298 16.08 3.71 -18.63
C PRO A 298 15.64 4.84 -17.67
N ARG A 299 15.29 6.02 -18.20
CA ARG A 299 14.76 7.15 -17.40
C ARG A 299 13.58 6.79 -16.48
N PRO A 300 12.62 5.92 -16.88
CA PRO A 300 11.58 5.43 -15.97
C PRO A 300 12.11 4.75 -14.69
N VAL A 301 13.19 3.98 -14.80
CA VAL A 301 13.83 3.30 -13.65
C VAL A 301 14.44 4.33 -12.70
N VAL A 302 15.09 5.36 -13.24
CA VAL A 302 15.61 6.47 -12.43
C VAL A 302 14.48 7.18 -11.70
N TRP A 303 13.37 7.45 -12.40
CA TRP A 303 12.19 8.08 -11.81
C TRP A 303 11.60 7.26 -10.67
N TYR A 304 11.43 5.95 -10.86
CA TYR A 304 11.01 5.06 -9.77
C TYR A 304 11.99 5.10 -8.59
N SER A 305 13.29 5.08 -8.85
CA SER A 305 14.31 5.13 -7.78
C SER A 305 14.24 6.43 -6.98
N LEU A 306 13.99 7.56 -7.64
CA LEU A 306 13.82 8.86 -7.00
C LEU A 306 12.56 8.91 -6.13
N LEU A 307 11.42 8.41 -6.64
CA LEU A 307 10.18 8.26 -5.87
C LEU A 307 10.39 7.40 -4.62
N ILE A 308 11.00 6.22 -4.78
CA ILE A 308 11.32 5.31 -3.66
C ILE A 308 12.22 6.01 -2.63
N SER A 309 13.20 6.80 -3.09
CA SER A 309 14.08 7.56 -2.20
C SER A 309 13.39 8.71 -1.44
N ALA A 310 12.21 9.12 -1.90
CA ALA A 310 11.34 10.07 -1.22
C ALA A 310 10.37 9.38 -0.25
N GLY A 311 10.47 8.06 -0.07
CA GLY A 311 9.57 7.27 0.77
C GLY A 311 8.22 6.98 0.10
N ILE A 312 8.12 7.12 -1.22
CA ILE A 312 6.91 6.83 -1.98
C ILE A 312 6.94 5.37 -2.45
N VAL A 313 5.91 4.60 -2.09
CA VAL A 313 5.73 3.24 -2.59
C VAL A 313 5.15 3.30 -3.99
N VAL A 314 5.80 2.67 -4.96
CA VAL A 314 5.41 2.75 -6.37
C VAL A 314 4.49 1.59 -6.74
N LEU A 315 3.31 1.90 -7.26
CA LEU A 315 2.48 0.92 -7.96
C LEU A 315 2.90 0.85 -9.43
N ASN A 316 3.48 -0.29 -9.84
CA ASN A 316 3.94 -0.54 -11.20
C ASN A 316 2.93 -1.40 -11.95
N GLY A 317 2.30 -0.82 -12.97
CA GLY A 317 1.26 -1.47 -13.76
C GLY A 317 1.72 -2.11 -15.07
N THR A 318 3.02 -2.41 -15.23
CA THR A 318 3.56 -2.96 -16.48
C THR A 318 2.90 -4.27 -16.92
N SER A 319 2.83 -4.49 -18.23
CA SER A 319 2.17 -5.67 -18.84
C SER A 319 3.13 -6.52 -19.68
N THR A 320 4.45 -6.32 -19.55
CA THR A 320 5.44 -7.11 -20.28
C THR A 320 6.50 -7.69 -19.33
N PRO A 321 6.83 -8.99 -19.44
CA PRO A 321 7.88 -9.61 -18.62
C PRO A 321 9.24 -8.91 -18.76
N ARG A 322 9.55 -8.40 -19.97
CA ARG A 322 10.77 -7.63 -20.23
C ARG A 322 10.84 -6.38 -19.35
N HIS A 323 9.77 -5.60 -19.25
CA HIS A 323 9.73 -4.41 -18.40
C HIS A 323 9.70 -4.79 -16.91
N MET A 324 8.97 -5.83 -16.51
CA MET A 324 8.97 -6.31 -15.11
C MET A 324 10.39 -6.58 -14.62
N LYS A 325 11.14 -7.39 -15.38
CA LYS A 325 12.53 -7.71 -15.06
C LYS A 325 13.44 -6.49 -15.16
N GLY A 326 13.29 -5.68 -16.21
CA GLY A 326 14.09 -4.48 -16.43
C GLY A 326 13.93 -3.44 -15.33
N ASP A 327 12.71 -3.25 -14.81
CA ASP A 327 12.42 -2.32 -13.73
C ASP A 327 13.08 -2.80 -12.42
N ILE A 328 12.89 -4.07 -12.04
CA ILE A 328 13.49 -4.65 -10.82
C ILE A 328 15.03 -4.68 -10.88
N ASP A 329 15.61 -5.17 -11.97
CA ASP A 329 17.07 -5.23 -12.14
C ASP A 329 17.67 -3.82 -12.28
N GLY A 330 16.94 -2.91 -12.89
CA GLY A 330 17.29 -1.49 -13.00
C GLY A 330 17.37 -0.80 -11.63
N LEU A 331 16.37 -1.00 -10.76
CA LEU A 331 16.40 -0.46 -9.39
C LEU A 331 17.65 -0.94 -8.63
N LYS A 332 17.95 -2.25 -8.68
CA LYS A 332 19.15 -2.82 -8.06
C LYS A 332 20.43 -2.18 -8.60
N SER A 333 20.47 -1.87 -9.90
CA SER A 333 21.61 -1.24 -10.54
C SER A 333 21.82 0.21 -10.07
N VAL A 334 20.73 0.97 -9.90
CA VAL A 334 20.78 2.33 -9.35
C VAL A 334 21.36 2.35 -7.93
N TRP A 335 20.88 1.47 -7.05
CA TRP A 335 21.37 1.42 -5.66
C TRP A 335 22.82 0.96 -5.58
N ARG A 336 23.20 -0.08 -6.32
CA ARG A 336 24.61 -0.52 -6.42
C ARG A 336 25.53 0.60 -6.90
N TRP A 337 25.11 1.35 -7.91
CA TRP A 337 25.90 2.49 -8.42
C TRP A 337 26.00 3.62 -7.40
N ARG A 338 24.89 3.99 -6.73
CA ARG A 338 24.86 5.03 -5.69
C ARG A 338 25.83 4.69 -4.56
N ASP A 339 25.84 3.43 -4.14
CA ASP A 339 26.59 2.98 -2.96
C ASP A 339 28.02 2.52 -3.26
N SER A 340 28.45 2.52 -4.53
CA SER A 340 29.79 2.06 -4.89
C SER A 340 30.91 3.09 -4.64
N ASP A 341 30.58 4.39 -4.58
CA ASP A 341 31.56 5.48 -4.40
C ASP A 341 30.88 6.74 -3.81
N ASP A 342 31.57 7.47 -2.94
CA ASP A 342 31.09 8.72 -2.34
C ASP A 342 30.76 9.79 -3.40
N LYS A 343 31.48 9.83 -4.52
CA LYS A 343 31.17 10.74 -5.65
C LYS A 343 29.84 10.38 -6.31
N ASN A 344 29.53 9.09 -6.46
CA ASN A 344 28.25 8.66 -7.01
C ASN A 344 27.11 9.04 -6.05
N ARG A 345 27.32 8.85 -4.75
CA ARG A 345 26.39 9.30 -3.70
C ARG A 345 26.16 10.81 -3.75
N GLU A 346 27.20 11.62 -3.92
CA GLU A 346 27.06 13.07 -4.03
C GLU A 346 26.26 13.51 -5.27
N ILE A 347 26.50 12.86 -6.42
CA ILE A 347 25.74 13.11 -7.66
C ILE A 347 24.28 12.73 -7.45
N TRP A 348 24.03 11.56 -6.87
CA TRP A 348 22.69 11.10 -6.51
C TRP A 348 21.97 12.10 -5.61
N ASP A 349 22.60 12.53 -4.51
CA ASP A 349 22.00 13.45 -3.54
C ASP A 349 21.70 14.83 -4.15
N ARG A 350 22.50 15.28 -5.11
CA ARG A 350 22.21 16.51 -5.87
C ARG A 350 21.00 16.36 -6.77
N CYS A 351 20.93 15.28 -7.55
CA CYS A 351 19.77 14.98 -8.39
C CYS A 351 18.50 14.75 -7.58
N ARG A 352 18.61 14.05 -6.45
CA ARG A 352 17.50 13.79 -5.53
C ARG A 352 16.96 15.07 -4.91
N ARG A 353 17.82 16.03 -4.52
CA ARG A 353 17.35 17.34 -4.03
C ARG A 353 16.51 18.08 -5.06
N VAL A 354 17.02 18.22 -6.28
CA VAL A 354 16.28 18.88 -7.38
C VAL A 354 14.95 18.18 -7.67
N PHE A 355 14.93 16.84 -7.59
CA PHE A 355 13.70 16.08 -7.71
C PHE A 355 12.70 16.34 -6.57
N LEU A 356 13.16 16.37 -5.31
CA LEU A 356 12.31 16.67 -4.16
C LEU A 356 11.70 18.06 -4.25
N ASP A 357 12.52 19.07 -4.58
CA ASP A 357 12.07 20.45 -4.78
C ASP A 357 11.00 20.55 -5.89
N ALA A 358 11.08 19.67 -6.90
CA ALA A 358 10.13 19.64 -8.01
C ALA A 358 8.79 18.98 -7.67
N ILE A 359 8.74 18.09 -6.67
CA ILE A 359 7.50 17.35 -6.32
C ILE A 359 6.85 17.89 -5.05
N ASP A 360 7.60 18.45 -4.11
CA ASP A 360 7.08 19.06 -2.89
C ASP A 360 6.82 20.56 -3.15
N VAL A 361 5.83 20.83 -4.02
CA VAL A 361 5.35 22.19 -4.28
C VAL A 361 4.75 22.76 -2.99
N ASP A 362 5.30 23.87 -2.50
CA ASP A 362 4.75 24.60 -1.37
C ASP A 362 3.46 25.29 -1.83
N ASN A 363 2.32 24.62 -1.68
CA ASN A 363 1.01 25.27 -1.70
C ASN A 363 0.87 26.06 -0.38
N THR A 364 1.57 27.19 -0.28
CA THR A 364 1.38 28.17 0.79
C THR A 364 0.30 29.15 0.37
N ASP A 365 -0.93 28.68 0.18
CA ASP A 365 -2.10 29.55 0.08
C ASP A 365 -3.30 28.76 0.65
N GLU A 366 -4.06 29.42 1.54
CA GLU A 366 -5.33 28.97 2.16
C GLU A 366 -5.26 28.21 3.51
N GLU A 367 -4.76 28.87 4.56
CA GLU A 367 -5.35 28.81 5.91
C GLU A 367 -5.49 30.25 6.47
N GLU A 368 -6.15 31.13 5.72
CA GLU A 368 -6.76 32.36 6.26
C GLU A 368 -8.25 32.34 5.88
N GLU A 369 -9.09 31.81 6.78
CA GLU A 369 -10.50 32.18 7.03
C GLU A 369 -11.25 30.99 7.65
N GLU A 370 -11.06 30.78 8.96
CA GLU A 370 -12.14 30.22 9.79
C GLU A 370 -11.99 30.71 11.24
N THR A 371 -11.92 32.04 11.39
CA THR A 371 -12.27 32.72 12.64
C THR A 371 -13.01 34.02 12.32
N ALA A 372 -14.32 33.92 12.18
CA ALA A 372 -15.26 35.03 12.36
C ALA A 372 -16.57 34.49 12.95
#